data_AF-A0A0R2CQE4-F1
#
_entry.id   AF-A0A0R2CQE4-F1
#
_cell.length_a   1.000
_cell.length_b   1.000
_cell.length_c   1.000
_cell.angle_alpha   90.00
_cell.angle_beta   90.00
_cell.angle_gamma   90.00
#
_symmetry.space_group_name_H-M   'P 1'
#
loop_
_entity.id
_entity.type
_entity.pdbx_description
1 polymer ?
#
loop_
_entity_poly.entity_id
_entity_poly.type
_entity_poly.pdbx_seq_one_letter_code
_entity_poly.pdbx_strand_id
1 'polypeptide(L)'
;MIIDSLMIERAKQAARREGADVDHLPDTPEGIAEHLAKRDAQTVAKSLEEIADKKARYYFDNSLWSGDVELKFTFSDWKTDSQQNAEEAKRLGNQAFSIAKQLTQEDFNVALLGQAGVGKTSLALAIMYALQEKGKSVIFVSTMELLKLLQNKYDFPELARKIEDVKRSMVEADVVVLDDLGTEAGKKDGNVRSVHKDLQDFLYQIANARVDFANNQSRGSMIITSNNKGTELVRMYDPKLIDRIFTKNPEHQLSFENMKGVRNV
;
A
#
# COMPACT_ATOMS: atom_id res chain seq x y z
N MET A 1 -14.56 15.70 -42.08
CA MET A 1 -13.87 16.23 -43.28
C MET A 1 -13.10 15.08 -43.88
N ILE A 2 -13.47 14.62 -45.08
CA ILE A 2 -12.75 13.53 -45.76
C ILE A 2 -11.47 14.16 -46.31
N ILE A 3 -10.34 13.86 -45.70
CA ILE A 3 -9.03 14.20 -46.25
C ILE A 3 -8.84 13.25 -47.44
N ASP A 4 -8.51 13.76 -48.63
CA ASP A 4 -8.17 12.97 -49.82
C ASP A 4 -6.64 12.75 -49.85
N SER A 5 -6.16 11.62 -50.39
CA SER A 5 -4.74 11.24 -50.49
C SER A 5 -3.86 12.34 -51.11
N LEU A 6 -4.40 13.12 -52.05
CA LEU A 6 -3.68 14.26 -52.65
C LEU A 6 -3.40 15.40 -51.65
N MET A 7 -4.30 15.62 -50.69
CA MET A 7 -4.10 16.59 -49.61
C MET A 7 -3.03 16.12 -48.62
N ILE A 8 -2.96 14.82 -48.33
CA ILE A 8 -1.97 14.21 -47.43
C ILE A 8 -0.57 14.37 -48.00
N GLU A 9 -0.40 14.05 -49.29
CA GLU A 9 0.88 14.21 -50.00
C GLU A 9 1.38 15.67 -49.94
N ARG A 10 0.48 16.64 -50.19
CA ARG A 10 0.81 18.07 -50.12
C ARG A 10 1.18 18.51 -48.70
N ALA A 11 0.44 18.02 -47.70
CA ALA A 11 0.72 18.31 -46.30
C ALA A 11 2.08 17.73 -45.85
N LYS A 12 2.40 16.49 -46.25
CA LYS A 12 3.71 15.88 -46.00
C LYS A 12 4.84 16.64 -46.68
N GLN A 13 4.67 17.05 -47.95
CA GLN A 13 5.67 17.86 -48.65
C GLN A 13 5.89 19.22 -47.98
N ALA A 14 4.84 19.87 -47.48
CA ALA A 14 4.96 21.10 -46.71
C ALA A 14 5.73 20.87 -45.39
N ALA A 15 5.39 19.82 -44.64
CA ALA A 15 6.07 19.45 -43.40
C ALA A 15 7.56 19.13 -43.61
N ARG A 16 7.92 18.41 -44.69
CA ARG A 16 9.32 18.14 -45.06
C ARG A 16 10.11 19.43 -45.31
N ARG A 17 9.49 20.46 -45.92
CA ARG A 17 10.13 21.76 -46.17
C ARG A 17 10.41 22.52 -44.87
N GLU A 18 9.62 22.27 -43.83
CA GLU A 18 9.85 22.81 -42.48
C GLU A 18 10.80 21.93 -41.64
N GLY A 19 11.36 20.86 -42.23
CA GLY A 19 12.33 19.98 -41.58
C GLY A 19 11.71 18.88 -40.71
N ALA A 20 10.39 18.66 -40.78
CA ALA A 20 9.74 17.56 -40.08
C ALA A 20 9.91 16.24 -40.84
N ASP A 21 10.32 15.18 -40.14
CA ASP A 21 10.30 13.81 -40.65
C ASP A 21 8.85 13.31 -40.66
N VAL A 22 8.35 12.97 -41.84
CA VAL A 22 6.98 12.47 -42.08
C VAL A 22 6.97 11.16 -42.85
N ASP A 23 8.14 10.55 -43.08
CA ASP A 23 8.27 9.36 -43.93
C ASP A 23 7.73 8.10 -43.23
N HIS A 24 7.65 8.14 -41.91
CA HIS A 24 7.01 7.14 -41.05
C HIS A 24 5.47 7.23 -40.99
N LEU A 25 4.84 8.29 -41.53
CA LEU A 25 3.40 8.47 -41.50
C LEU A 25 2.73 7.70 -42.66
N PRO A 26 1.52 7.13 -42.48
CA PRO A 26 0.78 6.47 -43.58
C PRO A 26 0.35 7.43 -44.69
N ASP A 27 0.10 6.92 -45.91
CA ASP A 27 -0.30 7.75 -47.07
C ASP A 27 -1.81 7.80 -47.30
N THR A 28 -2.59 6.99 -46.57
CA THR A 28 -4.05 6.98 -46.66
C THR A 28 -4.69 7.83 -45.57
N PRO A 29 -5.86 8.44 -45.83
CA PRO A 29 -6.63 9.17 -44.82
C PRO A 29 -6.94 8.33 -43.58
N GLU A 30 -7.33 7.07 -43.79
CA GLU A 30 -7.61 6.11 -42.72
C GLU A 30 -6.34 5.79 -41.93
N GLY A 31 -5.20 5.59 -42.62
CA GLY A 31 -3.92 5.29 -41.98
C GLY A 31 -3.41 6.47 -41.15
N ILE A 32 -3.52 7.70 -41.64
CA ILE A 32 -3.18 8.90 -40.88
C ILE A 32 -4.07 9.01 -39.62
N ALA A 33 -5.39 8.80 -39.77
CA ALA A 33 -6.32 8.84 -38.64
C ALA A 33 -6.00 7.77 -37.59
N GLU A 34 -5.69 6.54 -38.00
CA GLU A 34 -5.29 5.45 -37.11
C GLU A 34 -3.95 5.75 -36.41
N HIS A 35 -2.97 6.29 -37.15
CA HIS A 35 -1.67 6.65 -36.59
C HIS A 35 -1.80 7.74 -35.51
N LEU A 36 -2.59 8.78 -35.77
CA LEU A 36 -2.86 9.85 -34.79
C LEU A 36 -3.59 9.30 -33.56
N ALA A 37 -4.61 8.47 -33.75
CA ALA A 37 -5.34 7.84 -32.65
C ALA A 37 -4.41 6.98 -31.77
N LYS A 38 -3.51 6.19 -32.37
CA LYS A 38 -2.50 5.40 -31.63
C LYS A 38 -1.54 6.30 -30.84
N ARG A 39 -1.03 7.37 -31.47
CA ARG A 39 -0.12 8.32 -30.81
C ARG A 39 -0.79 9.05 -29.66
N ASP A 40 -2.02 9.50 -29.84
CA ASP A 40 -2.78 10.19 -28.80
C ASP A 40 -3.10 9.23 -27.63
N ALA A 41 -3.49 7.98 -27.93
CA ALA A 41 -3.67 6.95 -26.91
C ALA A 41 -2.37 6.65 -26.13
N GLN A 42 -1.22 6.58 -26.81
CA GLN A 42 0.09 6.42 -26.15
C GLN A 42 0.44 7.62 -25.27
N THR A 43 0.15 8.84 -25.73
CA THR A 43 0.42 10.08 -24.98
C THR A 43 -0.43 10.13 -23.70
N VAL A 44 -1.71 9.77 -23.81
CA VAL A 44 -2.62 9.66 -22.66
C VAL A 44 -2.14 8.57 -21.69
N ALA A 45 -1.81 7.38 -22.19
CA ALA A 45 -1.33 6.28 -21.35
C ALA A 45 -0.08 6.67 -20.55
N LYS A 46 0.91 7.27 -21.21
CA LYS A 46 2.13 7.77 -20.55
C LYS A 46 1.82 8.83 -19.49
N SER A 47 0.91 9.77 -19.80
CA SER A 47 0.52 10.81 -18.84
C SER A 47 -0.17 10.23 -17.61
N LEU A 48 -1.01 9.21 -17.78
CA LEU A 48 -1.68 8.50 -16.69
C LEU A 48 -0.67 7.73 -15.83
N GLU A 49 0.30 7.06 -16.45
CA GLU A 49 1.40 6.37 -15.75
C GLU A 49 2.22 7.36 -14.92
N GLU A 50 2.62 8.50 -15.49
CA GLU A 50 3.36 9.54 -14.75
C GLU A 50 2.56 10.10 -13.56
N ILE A 51 1.24 10.24 -13.69
CA ILE A 51 0.36 10.67 -12.60
C ILE A 51 0.29 9.57 -11.52
N ALA A 52 0.15 8.31 -11.92
CA ALA A 52 0.12 7.17 -10.99
C ALA A 52 1.43 7.08 -10.20
N ASP A 53 2.58 7.21 -10.87
CA ASP A 53 3.90 7.21 -10.22
C ASP A 53 4.08 8.37 -9.23
N LYS A 54 3.63 9.56 -9.61
CA LYS A 54 3.67 10.73 -8.71
C LYS A 54 2.80 10.52 -7.48
N LYS A 55 1.62 9.93 -7.64
CA LYS A 55 0.74 9.58 -6.51
C LYS A 55 1.36 8.49 -5.63
N ALA A 56 1.90 7.43 -6.23
CA ALA A 56 2.54 6.35 -5.50
C ALA A 56 3.73 6.85 -4.66
N ARG A 57 4.58 7.71 -5.23
CA ARG A 57 5.66 8.40 -4.50
C ARG A 57 5.11 9.27 -3.37
N TYR A 58 4.10 10.10 -3.66
CA TYR A 58 3.49 10.96 -2.65
C TYR A 58 2.91 10.17 -1.45
N TYR A 59 2.28 9.01 -1.68
CA TYR A 59 1.79 8.18 -0.57
C TYR A 59 2.94 7.54 0.22
N PHE A 60 3.97 7.06 -0.49
CA PHE A 60 5.15 6.46 0.13
C PHE A 60 5.91 7.47 1.00
N ASP A 61 6.12 8.70 0.52
CA ASP A 61 6.79 9.79 1.22
C ASP A 61 6.02 10.26 2.48
N ASN A 62 4.73 9.92 2.57
CA ASN A 62 3.91 10.15 3.74
C ASN A 62 3.92 9.01 4.76
N SER A 63 4.72 7.96 4.54
CA SER A 63 4.90 6.87 5.51
C SER A 63 5.41 7.39 6.85
N LEU A 64 4.94 6.78 7.93
CA LEU A 64 5.35 7.07 9.30
C LEU A 64 6.21 5.92 9.80
N TRP A 65 7.52 6.09 9.65
CA TRP A 65 8.52 5.09 10.05
C TRP A 65 8.90 5.23 11.52
N SER A 66 9.04 4.10 12.22
CA SER A 66 9.54 4.11 13.59
C SER A 66 10.95 4.69 13.66
N GLY A 67 11.14 5.74 14.45
CA GLY A 67 12.43 6.41 14.57
C GLY A 67 12.85 7.23 13.34
N ASP A 68 11.92 7.55 12.43
CA ASP A 68 12.14 8.39 11.23
C ASP A 68 13.17 7.82 10.23
N VAL A 69 13.27 6.48 10.18
CA VAL A 69 14.17 5.77 9.26
C VAL A 69 13.36 4.78 8.43
N GLU A 70 13.40 4.94 7.10
CA GLU A 70 12.81 3.97 6.18
C GLU A 70 13.40 2.57 6.42
N LEU A 71 12.52 1.59 6.65
CA LEU A 71 12.90 0.20 6.82
C LEU A 71 12.70 -0.55 5.50
N LYS A 72 13.80 -1.03 4.92
CA LYS A 72 13.76 -1.87 3.72
C LYS A 72 13.99 -3.34 4.06
N PHE A 73 13.01 -4.18 3.73
CA PHE A 73 13.10 -5.63 3.86
C PHE A 73 12.30 -6.31 2.75
N THR A 74 12.92 -7.23 2.02
CA THR A 74 12.34 -7.94 0.89
C THR A 74 12.28 -9.45 1.14
N PHE A 75 11.60 -10.21 0.28
CA PHE A 75 11.60 -11.67 0.39
C PHE A 75 13.00 -12.29 0.29
N SER A 76 13.93 -11.64 -0.39
CA SER A 76 15.32 -12.10 -0.50
C SER A 76 16.08 -12.02 0.83
N ASP A 77 15.65 -11.14 1.73
CA ASP A 77 16.24 -10.93 3.05
C ASP A 77 15.73 -11.96 4.09
N TRP A 78 14.61 -12.63 3.78
CA TRP A 78 14.03 -13.67 4.65
C TRP A 78 14.86 -14.96 4.60
N LYS A 79 15.86 -15.07 5.48
CA LYS A 79 16.71 -16.26 5.62
C LYS A 79 16.08 -17.27 6.57
N THR A 80 15.54 -18.36 6.03
CA THR A 80 14.90 -19.45 6.79
C THR A 80 15.88 -20.23 7.64
N ASP A 81 17.08 -20.47 7.12
CA ASP A 81 18.08 -21.34 7.74
C ASP A 81 18.74 -20.69 8.96
N SER A 82 18.59 -19.37 9.09
CA SER A 82 19.06 -18.58 10.24
C SER A 82 18.05 -18.56 11.40
N GLN A 83 16.87 -19.19 11.24
CA GLN A 83 15.82 -19.22 12.25
C GLN A 83 15.89 -20.53 13.06
N GLN A 84 15.53 -20.47 14.35
CA GLN A 84 15.51 -21.67 15.20
C GLN A 84 14.52 -22.74 14.71
N ASN A 85 13.48 -22.34 13.98
CA ASN A 85 12.51 -23.24 13.35
C ASN A 85 12.45 -22.96 11.84
N ALA A 86 13.38 -23.54 11.09
CA ALA A 86 13.54 -23.30 9.66
C ALA A 86 12.31 -23.74 8.83
N GLU A 87 11.67 -24.85 9.20
CA GLU A 87 10.45 -25.33 8.53
C GLU A 87 9.29 -24.34 8.67
N GLU A 88 9.08 -23.83 9.88
CA GLU A 88 8.05 -22.82 10.14
C GLU A 88 8.37 -21.49 9.44
N ALA A 89 9.64 -21.07 9.48
CA ALA A 89 10.08 -19.87 8.77
C ALA A 89 9.85 -19.99 7.24
N LYS A 90 10.10 -21.18 6.67
CA LYS A 90 9.85 -21.48 5.26
C LYS A 90 8.35 -21.47 4.95
N ARG A 91 7.52 -22.07 5.81
CA ARG A 91 6.05 -22.04 5.69
C ARG A 91 5.52 -20.61 5.67
N LEU A 92 5.94 -19.78 6.62
CA LEU A 92 5.55 -18.37 6.72
C LEU A 92 6.01 -17.56 5.52
N GLY A 93 7.26 -17.73 5.09
CA GLY A 93 7.80 -17.05 3.91
C GLY A 93 7.03 -17.41 2.64
N ASN A 94 6.72 -18.69 2.42
CA ASN A 94 5.94 -19.15 1.28
C ASN A 94 4.50 -18.62 1.32
N GLN A 95 3.87 -18.62 2.50
CA GLN A 95 2.52 -18.07 2.67
C GLN A 95 2.50 -16.56 2.38
N ALA A 96 3.46 -15.81 2.92
CA ALA A 96 3.61 -14.37 2.67
C ALA A 96 3.80 -14.08 1.17
N PHE A 97 4.63 -14.87 0.48
CA PHE A 97 4.84 -14.72 -0.96
C PHE A 97 3.57 -15.03 -1.78
N SER A 98 2.82 -16.06 -1.40
CA SER A 98 1.53 -16.38 -2.01
C SER A 98 0.52 -15.25 -1.83
N ILE A 99 0.43 -14.70 -0.61
CA ILE A 99 -0.43 -13.55 -0.30
C ILE A 99 -0.03 -12.34 -1.15
N ALA A 100 1.27 -12.00 -1.24
CA ALA A 100 1.73 -10.90 -2.08
C ALA A 100 1.31 -11.08 -3.54
N LYS A 101 1.40 -12.31 -4.07
CA LYS A 101 0.94 -12.61 -5.44
C LYS A 101 -0.57 -12.41 -5.60
N GLN A 102 -1.38 -12.89 -4.66
CA GLN A 102 -2.83 -12.74 -4.68
C GLN A 102 -3.25 -11.27 -4.60
N LEU A 103 -2.60 -10.47 -3.74
CA LEU A 103 -2.82 -9.02 -3.59
C LEU A 103 -2.50 -8.19 -4.83
N THR A 104 -1.81 -8.75 -5.83
CA THR A 104 -1.67 -8.09 -7.14
C THR A 104 -2.97 -8.11 -7.96
N GLN A 105 -3.86 -9.07 -7.69
CA GLN A 105 -5.08 -9.34 -8.46
C GLN A 105 -6.34 -8.92 -7.72
N GLU A 106 -6.39 -9.12 -6.40
CA GLU A 106 -7.57 -8.88 -5.58
C GLU A 106 -7.19 -8.17 -4.28
N ASP A 107 -8.04 -7.25 -3.83
CA ASP A 107 -7.83 -6.52 -2.58
C ASP A 107 -8.43 -7.29 -1.39
N PHE A 108 -7.60 -7.56 -0.38
CA PHE A 108 -8.04 -8.15 0.88
C PHE A 108 -7.11 -7.79 2.04
N ASN A 109 -7.62 -7.87 3.26
CA ASN A 109 -6.81 -7.58 4.44
C ASN A 109 -5.97 -8.79 4.86
N VAL A 110 -4.81 -8.51 5.45
CA VAL A 110 -3.84 -9.50 5.92
C VAL A 110 -3.46 -9.18 7.36
N ALA A 111 -3.33 -10.21 8.20
CA ALA A 111 -2.89 -10.05 9.58
C ALA A 111 -1.66 -10.91 9.87
N LEU A 112 -0.62 -10.30 10.42
CA LEU A 112 0.58 -10.97 10.91
C LEU A 112 0.59 -10.89 12.43
N LEU A 113 0.47 -12.04 13.10
CA LEU A 113 0.26 -12.12 14.55
C LEU A 113 1.33 -12.95 15.24
N GLY A 114 1.78 -12.54 16.42
CA GLY A 114 2.75 -13.29 17.22
C GLY A 114 3.65 -12.39 18.04
N GLN A 115 4.55 -12.97 18.84
CA GLN A 115 5.36 -12.21 19.81
C GLN A 115 6.31 -11.18 19.17
N ALA A 116 6.83 -10.26 19.98
CA ALA A 116 7.82 -9.29 19.51
C ALA A 116 9.10 -9.98 19.00
N GLY A 117 9.69 -9.44 17.94
CA GLY A 117 10.98 -9.91 17.42
C GLY A 117 10.96 -11.19 16.59
N VAL A 118 9.78 -11.73 16.22
CA VAL A 118 9.64 -12.97 15.42
C VAL A 118 9.60 -12.77 13.90
N GLY A 119 9.72 -11.52 13.41
CA GLY A 119 9.80 -11.22 11.97
C GLY A 119 8.50 -10.77 11.29
N LYS A 120 7.44 -10.42 12.04
CA LYS A 120 6.16 -9.93 11.49
C LYS A 120 6.34 -8.69 10.60
N THR A 121 6.92 -7.63 11.14
CA THR A 121 7.21 -6.39 10.39
C THR A 121 8.07 -6.67 9.16
N SER A 122 9.07 -7.55 9.28
CA SER A 122 9.92 -7.94 8.15
C SER A 122 9.13 -8.57 7.00
N LEU A 123 8.24 -9.55 7.29
CA LEU A 123 7.41 -10.14 6.24
C LEU A 123 6.30 -9.20 5.74
N ALA A 124 5.78 -8.31 6.57
CA ALA A 124 4.86 -7.26 6.12
C ALA A 124 5.53 -6.30 5.12
N LEU A 125 6.77 -5.88 5.41
CA LEU A 125 7.60 -5.08 4.49
C LEU A 125 7.92 -5.85 3.21
N ALA A 126 8.25 -7.15 3.30
CA ALA A 126 8.52 -7.97 2.12
C ALA A 126 7.30 -8.04 1.18
N ILE A 127 6.09 -8.21 1.73
CA ILE A 127 4.84 -8.16 0.97
C ILE A 127 4.65 -6.76 0.36
N MET A 128 4.81 -5.71 1.15
CA MET A 128 4.63 -4.32 0.72
C MET A 128 5.56 -3.94 -0.44
N TYR A 129 6.87 -4.20 -0.32
CA TYR A 129 7.83 -3.89 -1.38
C TYR A 129 7.59 -4.76 -2.63
N ALA A 130 7.20 -6.03 -2.49
CA ALA A 130 6.84 -6.86 -3.63
C ALA A 130 5.61 -6.31 -4.38
N LEU A 131 4.63 -5.73 -3.67
CA LEU A 131 3.48 -5.06 -4.29
C LEU A 131 3.87 -3.73 -4.93
N GLN A 132 4.77 -2.97 -4.30
CA GLN A 132 5.32 -1.73 -4.87
C GLN A 132 6.06 -2.00 -6.18
N GLU A 133 6.86 -3.07 -6.26
CA GLU A 133 7.51 -3.51 -7.50
C GLU A 133 6.52 -3.92 -8.61
N LYS A 134 5.27 -4.22 -8.25
CA LYS A 134 4.17 -4.49 -9.19
C LYS A 134 3.33 -3.26 -9.51
N GLY A 135 3.80 -2.07 -9.13
CA GLY A 135 3.14 -0.80 -9.42
C GLY A 135 1.99 -0.45 -8.48
N LYS A 136 1.78 -1.21 -7.39
CA LYS A 136 0.82 -0.84 -6.35
C LYS A 136 1.40 0.31 -5.53
N SER A 137 0.58 1.32 -5.26
CA SER A 137 0.93 2.40 -4.35
C SER A 137 0.82 1.92 -2.90
N VAL A 138 1.82 2.27 -2.07
CA VAL A 138 1.92 1.75 -0.69
C VAL A 138 2.23 2.86 0.30
N ILE A 139 1.79 2.67 1.55
CA ILE A 139 2.18 3.50 2.68
C ILE A 139 2.42 2.62 3.91
N PHE A 140 3.53 2.87 4.61
CA PHE A 140 3.85 2.23 5.87
C PHE A 140 3.53 3.16 7.04
N VAL A 141 2.85 2.66 8.07
CA VAL A 141 2.45 3.46 9.23
C VAL A 141 2.70 2.69 10.51
N SER A 142 3.71 3.13 11.27
CA SER A 142 3.86 2.74 12.67
C SER A 142 2.73 3.36 13.49
N THR A 143 1.98 2.55 14.22
CA THR A 143 0.87 3.02 15.06
C THR A 143 1.34 3.94 16.19
N MET A 144 2.57 3.76 16.69
CA MET A 144 3.15 4.63 17.74
C MET A 144 3.44 6.02 17.19
N GLU A 145 4.05 6.11 16.00
CA GLU A 145 4.37 7.39 15.37
C GLU A 145 3.10 8.12 14.94
N LEU A 146 2.08 7.38 14.49
CA LEU A 146 0.77 7.96 14.20
C LEU A 146 0.12 8.54 15.48
N LEU A 147 0.13 7.80 16.59
CA LEU A 147 -0.40 8.32 17.86
C LEU A 147 0.33 9.59 18.30
N LYS A 148 1.66 9.58 18.23
CA LYS A 148 2.50 10.75 18.56
C LYS A 148 2.18 11.94 17.66
N LEU A 149 2.04 11.72 16.35
CA LEU A 149 1.66 12.76 15.39
C LEU A 149 0.30 13.38 15.74
N LEU A 150 -0.70 12.54 16.08
CA LEU A 150 -2.04 13.00 16.45
C LEU A 150 -2.02 13.78 17.77
N GLN A 151 -1.26 13.34 18.77
CA GLN A 151 -1.12 14.03 20.05
C GLN A 151 -0.39 15.37 19.93
N ASN A 152 0.68 15.42 19.14
CA ASN A 152 1.46 16.65 18.95
C ASN A 152 0.68 17.75 18.24
N LYS A 153 -0.42 17.44 17.53
CA LYS A 153 -1.28 18.43 16.89
C LYS A 153 -1.81 19.49 17.85
N TYR A 154 -2.01 19.15 19.13
CA TYR A 154 -2.51 20.10 20.13
C TYR A 154 -1.49 21.19 20.45
N ASP A 155 -0.20 20.89 20.34
CA ASP A 155 0.90 21.81 20.61
C ASP A 155 1.39 22.50 19.33
N PHE A 156 1.24 21.86 18.17
CA PHE A 156 1.78 22.29 16.87
C PHE A 156 0.70 22.29 15.77
N PRO A 157 -0.06 23.40 15.59
CA PRO A 157 -1.13 23.49 14.60
C PRO A 157 -0.70 23.23 13.15
N GLU A 158 0.57 23.49 12.82
CA GLU A 158 1.17 23.22 11.52
C GLU A 158 1.13 21.73 11.13
N LEU A 159 1.07 20.82 12.11
CA LEU A 159 0.95 19.38 11.88
C LEU A 159 -0.41 18.98 11.28
N ALA A 160 -1.41 19.87 11.32
CA ALA A 160 -2.73 19.58 10.76
C ALA A 160 -2.66 19.23 9.26
N ARG A 161 -1.78 19.90 8.48
CA ARG A 161 -1.58 19.57 7.07
C ARG A 161 -0.94 18.19 6.91
N LYS A 162 0.11 17.90 7.68
CA LYS A 162 0.78 16.59 7.63
C LYS A 162 -0.17 15.45 7.98
N ILE A 163 -1.03 15.63 8.99
CA ILE A 163 -2.05 14.64 9.38
C ILE A 163 -3.04 14.40 8.23
N GLU A 164 -3.48 15.45 7.54
CA GLU A 164 -4.36 15.31 6.39
C GLU A 164 -3.66 14.62 5.21
N ASP A 165 -2.39 14.94 4.95
CA ASP A 165 -1.60 14.30 3.90
C ASP A 165 -1.40 12.80 4.17
N VAL A 166 -1.10 12.43 5.42
CA VAL A 166 -1.02 11.03 5.87
C VAL A 166 -2.39 10.35 5.72
N LYS A 167 -3.47 10.97 6.21
CA LYS A 167 -4.82 10.43 6.11
C LYS A 167 -5.21 10.16 4.66
N ARG A 168 -4.99 11.14 3.79
CA ARG A 168 -5.26 11.03 2.34
C ARG A 168 -4.48 9.88 1.73
N SER A 169 -3.20 9.77 2.07
CA SER A 169 -2.33 8.69 1.57
C SER A 169 -2.83 7.32 2.05
N MET A 170 -3.24 7.19 3.31
CA MET A 170 -3.84 5.94 3.83
C MET A 170 -5.21 5.63 3.22
N VAL A 171 -5.99 6.62 2.81
CA VAL A 171 -7.28 6.40 2.13
C VAL A 171 -7.10 6.01 0.66
N GLU A 172 -6.17 6.65 -0.05
CA GLU A 172 -6.04 6.53 -1.50
C GLU A 172 -5.03 5.47 -1.96
N ALA A 173 -4.05 5.07 -1.13
CA ALA A 173 -3.06 4.06 -1.50
C ALA A 173 -3.70 2.67 -1.70
N ASP A 174 -3.13 1.87 -2.60
CA ASP A 174 -3.59 0.50 -2.83
C ASP A 174 -3.33 -0.38 -1.60
N VAL A 175 -2.22 -0.18 -0.89
CA VAL A 175 -1.83 -0.97 0.29
C VAL A 175 -1.45 -0.07 1.46
N VAL A 176 -2.04 -0.30 2.62
CA VAL A 176 -1.66 0.33 3.88
C VAL A 176 -1.08 -0.72 4.81
N VAL A 177 0.15 -0.53 5.28
CA VAL A 177 0.73 -1.34 6.35
C VAL A 177 0.54 -0.60 7.69
N LEU A 178 -0.20 -1.19 8.62
CA LEU A 178 -0.31 -0.74 10.01
C LEU A 178 0.57 -1.62 10.89
N ASP A 179 1.73 -1.11 11.28
CA ASP A 179 2.72 -1.86 12.04
C ASP A 179 2.54 -1.69 13.56
N ASP A 180 2.70 -2.80 14.28
CA ASP A 180 2.63 -2.94 15.74
C ASP A 180 1.30 -2.48 16.36
N LEU A 181 0.18 -2.78 15.69
CA LEU A 181 -1.18 -2.51 16.15
C LEU A 181 -1.45 -3.11 17.54
N GLY A 182 -1.86 -2.26 18.48
CA GLY A 182 -2.21 -2.61 19.86
C GLY A 182 -1.04 -2.51 20.83
N THR A 183 0.12 -2.03 20.40
CA THR A 183 1.27 -1.75 21.29
C THR A 183 1.11 -0.43 22.04
N GLU A 184 0.29 0.48 21.52
CA GLU A 184 -0.04 1.78 22.12
C GLU A 184 -1.03 1.66 23.28
N ALA A 185 -1.74 0.52 23.33
CA ALA A 185 -2.61 0.18 24.43
C ALA A 185 -1.75 -0.15 25.66
N GLY A 186 -1.72 0.75 26.64
CA GLY A 186 -1.08 0.45 27.92
C GLY A 186 -1.76 -0.75 28.61
N LYS A 187 -0.98 -1.62 29.26
CA LYS A 187 -1.52 -2.64 30.17
C LYS A 187 -1.51 -2.07 31.59
N LYS A 188 -2.64 -2.11 32.31
CA LYS A 188 -2.70 -1.75 33.73
C LYS A 188 -3.28 -2.93 34.51
N ASP A 189 -2.55 -3.43 35.48
CA ASP A 189 -2.99 -4.50 36.40
C ASP A 189 -3.52 -5.75 35.67
N GLY A 190 -2.85 -6.15 34.58
CA GLY A 190 -3.26 -7.29 33.74
C GLY A 190 -4.45 -7.02 32.81
N ASN A 191 -5.13 -5.87 32.95
CA ASN A 191 -6.20 -5.45 32.06
C ASN A 191 -5.67 -4.63 30.88
N VAL A 192 -6.13 -5.01 29.70
CA VAL A 192 -5.87 -4.29 28.45
C VAL A 192 -6.65 -2.96 28.48
N ARG A 193 -5.95 -1.83 28.33
CA ARG A 193 -6.62 -0.53 28.15
C ARG A 193 -7.09 -0.37 26.71
N SER A 194 -8.16 0.39 26.55
CA SER A 194 -8.56 0.89 25.23
C SER A 194 -7.50 1.85 24.69
N VAL A 195 -7.35 1.84 23.37
CA VAL A 195 -6.45 2.75 22.65
C VAL A 195 -6.97 4.19 22.73
N HIS A 196 -6.06 5.16 22.59
CA HIS A 196 -6.44 6.58 22.55
C HIS A 196 -7.53 6.84 21.51
N LYS A 197 -8.57 7.59 21.92
CA LYS A 197 -9.75 7.85 21.10
C LYS A 197 -9.41 8.48 19.74
N ASP A 198 -8.47 9.42 19.70
CA ASP A 198 -8.08 10.09 18.45
C ASP A 198 -7.51 9.11 17.42
N LEU A 199 -6.67 8.16 17.86
CA LEU A 199 -6.13 7.13 16.98
C LEU A 199 -7.23 6.19 16.50
N GLN A 200 -8.13 5.77 17.39
CA GLN A 200 -9.27 4.92 17.01
C GLN A 200 -10.17 5.60 15.98
N ASP A 201 -10.56 6.85 16.23
CA ASP A 201 -11.42 7.63 15.35
C ASP A 201 -10.74 7.91 14.00
N PHE A 202 -9.42 8.13 14.00
CA PHE A 202 -8.63 8.33 12.79
C PHE A 202 -8.55 7.05 11.93
N LEU A 203 -8.17 5.91 12.53
CA LEU A 203 -8.10 4.63 11.85
C LEU A 203 -9.48 4.17 11.37
N TYR A 204 -10.55 4.42 12.13
CA TYR A 204 -11.92 4.11 11.72
C TYR A 204 -12.34 4.90 10.48
N GLN A 205 -12.03 6.20 10.41
CA GLN A 205 -12.32 7.00 9.22
C GLN A 205 -11.62 6.46 7.98
N ILE A 206 -10.35 6.04 8.10
CA ILE A 206 -9.59 5.43 7.01
C ILE A 206 -10.22 4.10 6.61
N ALA A 207 -10.42 3.20 7.57
CA ALA A 207 -11.00 1.88 7.31
C ALA A 207 -12.38 2.00 6.66
N ASN A 208 -13.20 2.96 7.10
CA ASN A 208 -14.53 3.20 6.55
C ASN A 208 -14.49 3.81 5.14
N ALA A 209 -13.52 4.67 4.83
CA ALA A 209 -13.33 5.24 3.49
C ALA A 209 -12.79 4.21 2.49
N ARG A 210 -12.18 3.12 2.98
CA ARG A 210 -11.67 1.99 2.20
C ARG A 210 -12.69 0.86 2.02
N VAL A 211 -13.98 1.13 2.21
CA VAL A 211 -15.07 0.18 1.93
C VAL A 211 -15.89 0.66 0.74
N ASP A 212 -16.03 -0.19 -0.27
CA ASP A 212 -17.05 -0.03 -1.30
C ASP A 212 -18.38 -0.57 -0.76
N PHE A 213 -19.21 0.33 -0.25
CA PHE A 213 -20.51 -0.01 0.33
C PHE A 213 -21.52 -0.54 -0.69
N ALA A 214 -21.36 -0.22 -1.99
CA ALA A 214 -22.30 -0.68 -3.01
C ALA A 214 -22.12 -2.17 -3.30
N ASN A 215 -20.87 -2.63 -3.31
CA ASN A 215 -20.52 -4.03 -3.63
C ASN A 215 -20.08 -4.84 -2.41
N ASN A 216 -20.03 -4.22 -1.22
CA ASN A 216 -19.53 -4.81 0.03
C ASN A 216 -18.11 -5.39 -0.14
N GLN A 217 -17.24 -4.64 -0.82
CA GLN A 217 -15.85 -5.01 -1.13
C GLN A 217 -14.87 -4.02 -0.50
N SER A 218 -13.64 -4.46 -0.31
CA SER A 218 -12.56 -3.57 0.15
C SER A 218 -12.05 -2.74 -1.02
N ARG A 219 -11.75 -1.47 -0.77
CA ARG A 219 -11.05 -0.58 -1.70
C ARG A 219 -9.60 -0.49 -1.25
N GLY A 220 -8.74 -1.26 -1.90
CA GLY A 220 -7.37 -1.47 -1.46
C GLY A 220 -7.28 -2.40 -0.24
N SER A 221 -6.06 -2.71 0.15
CA SER A 221 -5.73 -3.72 1.16
C SER A 221 -5.12 -3.09 2.41
N MET A 222 -5.42 -3.66 3.58
CA MET A 222 -4.73 -3.33 4.83
C MET A 222 -3.96 -4.55 5.35
N ILE A 223 -2.66 -4.36 5.57
CA ILE A 223 -1.78 -5.35 6.18
C ILE A 223 -1.49 -4.88 7.59
N ILE A 224 -1.85 -5.67 8.60
CA ILE A 224 -1.60 -5.33 9.99
C ILE A 224 -0.56 -6.26 10.59
N THR A 225 0.30 -5.74 11.48
CA THR A 225 1.12 -6.57 12.37
C THR A 225 0.68 -6.34 13.81
N SER A 226 0.63 -7.39 14.63
CA SER A 226 0.25 -7.25 16.05
C SER A 226 0.86 -8.32 16.94
N ASN A 227 1.14 -7.94 18.19
CA ASN A 227 1.48 -8.87 19.27
C ASN A 227 0.25 -9.44 19.99
N ASN A 228 -0.95 -8.95 19.64
CA ASN A 228 -2.21 -9.30 20.28
C ASN A 228 -3.05 -10.21 19.39
N LYS A 229 -3.85 -11.08 20.00
CA LYS A 229 -4.84 -11.90 19.28
C LYS A 229 -6.00 -11.03 18.78
N GLY A 230 -6.72 -11.50 17.77
CA GLY A 230 -7.90 -10.79 17.25
C GLY A 230 -8.94 -10.46 18.34
N THR A 231 -9.16 -11.37 19.30
CA THR A 231 -10.07 -11.14 20.43
C THR A 231 -9.57 -10.06 21.39
N GLU A 232 -8.26 -9.88 21.53
CA GLU A 232 -7.66 -8.81 22.34
C GLU A 232 -7.75 -7.47 21.61
N LEU A 233 -7.52 -7.46 20.29
CA LEU A 233 -7.71 -6.27 19.45
C LEU A 233 -9.15 -5.74 19.53
N VAL A 234 -10.16 -6.62 19.53
CA VAL A 234 -11.58 -6.22 19.72
C VAL A 234 -11.84 -5.56 21.09
N ARG A 235 -11.02 -5.85 22.12
CA ARG A 235 -11.12 -5.18 23.43
C ARG A 235 -10.36 -3.85 23.46
N MET A 236 -9.30 -3.73 22.66
CA MET A 236 -8.45 -2.53 22.57
C MET A 236 -9.09 -1.43 21.73
N TYR A 237 -9.77 -1.81 20.65
CA TYR A 237 -10.36 -0.92 19.65
C TYR A 237 -11.87 -1.13 19.54
N ASP A 238 -12.58 -0.17 18.95
CA ASP A 238 -13.98 -0.34 18.55
C ASP A 238 -14.15 -1.60 17.67
N PRO A 239 -15.10 -2.50 17.98
CA PRO A 239 -15.35 -3.71 17.19
C PRO A 239 -15.62 -3.44 15.71
N LYS A 240 -16.22 -2.29 15.36
CA LYS A 240 -16.47 -1.88 13.97
C LYS A 240 -15.20 -1.52 13.22
N LEU A 241 -14.18 -1.02 13.91
CA LEU A 241 -12.85 -0.80 13.32
C LEU A 241 -12.21 -2.16 13.03
N ILE A 242 -12.17 -3.05 14.02
CA ILE A 242 -11.56 -4.38 13.85
C ILE A 242 -12.24 -5.18 12.74
N ASP A 243 -13.57 -5.15 12.66
CA ASP A 243 -14.33 -5.83 11.59
C ASP A 243 -13.94 -5.37 10.18
N ARG A 244 -13.46 -4.12 10.03
CA ARG A 244 -13.02 -3.55 8.75
C ARG A 244 -11.56 -3.79 8.42
N ILE A 245 -10.68 -3.90 9.41
CA ILE A 245 -9.22 -3.99 9.19
C ILE A 245 -8.64 -5.39 9.40
N PHE A 246 -9.29 -6.21 10.25
CA PHE A 246 -8.82 -7.54 10.59
C PHE A 246 -9.50 -8.58 9.72
N THR A 247 -8.71 -9.39 9.02
CA THR A 247 -9.23 -10.46 8.16
C THR A 247 -9.80 -11.61 8.97
N LYS A 248 -10.98 -12.11 8.60
CA LYS A 248 -11.57 -13.32 9.17
C LYS A 248 -11.11 -14.59 8.44
N ASN A 249 -10.49 -14.46 7.27
CA ASN A 249 -9.98 -15.61 6.51
C ASN A 249 -8.65 -16.10 7.13
N PRO A 250 -8.60 -17.33 7.68
CA PRO A 250 -7.36 -17.87 8.24
C PRO A 250 -6.21 -17.97 7.23
N GLU A 251 -6.49 -18.11 5.93
CA GLU A 251 -5.45 -18.17 4.90
C GLU A 251 -4.70 -16.84 4.74
N HIS A 252 -5.35 -15.73 5.11
CA HIS A 252 -4.78 -14.38 5.09
C HIS A 252 -4.19 -13.98 6.46
N GLN A 253 -4.12 -14.92 7.41
CA GLN A 253 -3.50 -14.73 8.71
C GLN A 253 -2.18 -15.51 8.77
N LEU A 254 -1.08 -14.79 8.98
CA LEU A 254 0.22 -15.39 9.28
C LEU A 254 0.41 -15.42 10.79
N SER A 255 0.31 -16.62 11.38
CA SER A 255 0.56 -16.83 12.81
C SER A 255 2.01 -17.23 13.06
N PHE A 256 2.70 -16.41 13.85
CA PHE A 256 4.08 -16.60 14.30
C PHE A 256 4.14 -17.14 15.74
N GLU A 257 3.05 -17.70 16.29
CA GLU A 257 3.01 -18.23 17.67
C GLU A 257 4.10 -19.29 17.93
N ASN A 258 4.54 -20.02 16.90
CA ASN A 258 5.58 -21.05 16.99
C ASN A 258 7.00 -20.56 16.64
N MET A 259 7.16 -19.25 16.43
CA MET A 259 8.46 -18.62 16.18
C MET A 259 9.04 -18.06 17.47
N LYS A 260 10.35 -18.17 17.65
CA LYS A 260 11.09 -17.54 18.75
C LYS A 260 11.72 -16.25 18.26
N GLY A 261 11.75 -15.22 19.11
CA GLY A 261 12.33 -13.93 18.76
C GLY A 261 13.81 -14.04 18.42
N VAL A 262 14.23 -13.35 17.36
CA VAL A 262 15.62 -13.33 16.85
C VAL A 262 16.37 -12.05 17.21
N ARG A 263 15.73 -11.13 17.96
CA ARG A 263 16.36 -9.88 18.39
C ARG A 263 17.36 -10.16 19.51
N ASN A 264 18.64 -10.06 19.19
CA ASN A 264 19.70 -9.84 20.17
C ASN A 264 19.64 -8.36 20.57
N VAL A 265 18.92 -8.03 21.62
CA VAL A 265 19.04 -6.74 22.32
C VAL A 265 19.58 -7.00 23.71
#